data_AF-A0A930WLK9-F1
#
_entry.id   AF-A0A930WLK9-F1
#
_cell.length_a   1.000
_cell.length_b   1.000
_cell.length_c   1.000
_cell.angle_alpha   90.00
_cell.angle_beta   90.00
_cell.angle_gamma   90.00
#
_symmetry.space_group_name_H-M   'P 1'
#
loop_
_entity.id
_entity.type
_entity.pdbx_description
1 polymer ?
#
loop_
_entity_poly.entity_id
_entity_poly.type
_entity_poly.pdbx_seq_one_letter_code
_entity_poly.pdbx_strand_id
1 'polypeptide(L)'
;SAGSALDNSDYQKMALGMDGNDLHVKVPVSLGPVDSYLDLTMTGQVENNVMHLTVTGAKLGKMPIPKSIVLNYLKDQSTQNGGGFTVNGDQITLEIPQAGYTISKARVENGNAKVTVSIFLF
;
A
#
# COMPACT_ATOMS: atom_id res chain seq x y z
N SER A 1 4.84 -2.13 -26.36
CA SER A 1 5.50 -1.53 -25.19
C SER A 1 5.12 -2.39 -24.01
N ALA A 2 6.05 -3.17 -23.49
CA ALA A 2 5.77 -4.20 -22.49
C ALA A 2 5.52 -3.54 -21.12
N GLY A 3 4.32 -3.74 -20.57
CA GLY A 3 4.04 -3.45 -19.17
C GLY A 3 4.96 -4.31 -18.32
N SER A 4 5.80 -3.66 -17.51
CA SER A 4 6.71 -4.33 -16.59
C SER A 4 5.87 -4.96 -15.47
N ALA A 5 5.52 -6.23 -15.63
CA ALA A 5 5.05 -7.04 -14.52
C ALA A 5 6.16 -7.03 -13.45
N LEU A 6 5.82 -6.56 -12.25
CA LEU A 6 6.72 -6.52 -11.11
C LEU A 6 7.19 -7.94 -10.79
N ASP A 7 8.51 -8.16 -10.72
CA ASP A 7 9.09 -9.47 -10.43
C ASP A 7 8.98 -9.77 -8.92
N ASN A 8 8.96 -11.04 -8.52
CA ASN A 8 8.73 -11.47 -7.13
C ASN A 8 9.76 -10.87 -6.13
N SER A 9 10.96 -10.52 -6.62
CA SER A 9 11.99 -9.82 -5.85
C SER A 9 11.67 -8.36 -5.53
N ASP A 10 10.82 -7.68 -6.32
CA ASP A 10 10.46 -6.28 -6.08
C ASP A 10 9.41 -6.16 -4.98
N TYR A 11 8.56 -7.17 -4.80
CA TYR A 11 7.68 -7.28 -3.64
C TYR A 11 8.45 -7.40 -2.32
N GLN A 12 9.64 -8.04 -2.32
CA GLN A 12 10.49 -8.14 -1.13
C GLN A 12 11.16 -6.81 -0.76
N LYS A 13 11.21 -5.84 -1.67
CA LYS A 13 11.71 -4.48 -1.41
C LYS A 13 10.62 -3.53 -0.90
N MET A 14 9.34 -3.93 -1.00
CA MET A 14 8.26 -3.16 -0.40
C MET A 14 8.32 -3.29 1.11
N ALA A 15 8.68 -2.20 1.78
CA ALA A 15 8.66 -2.13 3.24
C ALA A 15 7.31 -1.54 3.68
N LEU A 16 6.58 -2.32 4.47
CA LEU A 16 5.36 -1.90 5.15
C LEU A 16 5.68 -1.69 6.64
N GLY A 17 5.52 -0.46 7.13
CA GLY A 17 5.65 -0.12 8.54
C GLY A 17 4.36 0.46 9.07
N MET A 18 3.97 0.11 10.29
CA MET A 18 2.87 0.76 10.99
C MET A 18 3.42 1.51 12.20
N ASP A 19 3.21 2.82 12.25
CA ASP A 19 3.48 3.65 13.43
C ASP A 19 2.16 4.25 13.93
N GLY A 20 1.60 3.67 14.99
CA GLY A 20 0.25 3.98 15.44
C GLY A 20 -0.80 3.70 14.35
N ASN A 21 -1.43 4.75 13.83
CA ASN A 21 -2.46 4.68 12.79
C ASN A 21 -1.92 4.95 11.38
N ASP A 22 -0.62 5.27 11.28
CA ASP A 22 0.05 5.62 10.03
C ASP A 22 0.72 4.38 9.42
N LEU A 23 0.31 4.05 8.20
CA LEU A 23 0.90 3.07 7.31
C LEU A 23 1.95 3.75 6.42
N HIS A 24 3.20 3.36 6.61
CA HIS A 24 4.32 3.74 5.76
C HIS A 24 4.55 2.67 4.69
N VAL A 25 4.49 3.08 3.42
CA VAL A 25 4.72 2.18 2.28
C VAL A 25 5.85 2.73 1.44
N LYS A 26 6.90 1.93 1.28
CA LYS A 26 8.01 2.22 0.35
C LYS A 26 7.89 1.36 -0.88
N VAL A 27 7.66 1.99 -2.03
CA VAL A 27 7.60 1.32 -3.33
C VAL A 27 8.85 1.69 -4.12
N PRO A 28 9.65 0.71 -4.57
CA PRO A 28 10.75 1.00 -5.49
C PRO A 28 10.19 1.53 -6.81
N VAL A 29 10.72 2.66 -7.28
CA VAL A 29 10.37 3.25 -8.57
C VAL A 29 11.63 3.61 -9.33
N SER A 30 11.66 3.32 -10.63
CA SER A 30 12.79 3.69 -11.49
C SER A 30 12.51 5.06 -12.14
N LEU A 31 13.41 6.02 -11.92
CA LEU A 31 13.38 7.33 -12.57
C LEU A 31 14.54 7.41 -13.57
N GLY A 32 14.45 6.64 -14.65
CA GLY A 32 15.55 6.48 -15.59
C GLY A 32 16.69 5.64 -14.98
N PRO A 33 17.98 6.04 -15.08
CA PRO A 33 19.10 5.22 -14.58
C PRO A 33 19.25 5.22 -13.05
N VAL A 34 18.37 5.90 -12.31
CA VAL A 34 18.45 6.04 -10.86
C VAL A 34 17.33 5.24 -10.20
N ASP A 35 17.72 4.31 -9.33
CA ASP A 35 16.81 3.64 -8.41
C ASP A 35 16.34 4.63 -7.35
N SER A 36 15.03 4.77 -7.21
CA SER A 36 14.40 5.64 -6.22
C SER A 36 13.32 4.89 -5.45
N TYR A 37 12.86 5.51 -4.38
CA TYR A 37 11.79 4.97 -3.55
C TYR A 37 10.71 6.03 -3.39
N LEU A 38 9.49 5.62 -3.72
CA LEU A 38 8.27 6.33 -3.37
C LEU A 38 7.93 5.96 -1.94
N ASP A 39 8.08 6.91 -1.02
CA ASP A 39 7.74 6.78 0.40
C ASP A 39 6.39 7.44 0.64
N LEU A 40 5.38 6.63 0.97
CA LEU A 40 4.02 7.04 1.22
C LEU A 40 3.73 6.92 2.72
N THR A 41 3.12 7.95 3.28
CA THR A 41 2.49 7.91 4.61
C THR A 41 0.99 7.97 4.41
N MET A 42 0.27 7.00 4.98
CA MET A 42 -1.16 6.82 4.82
C MET A 42 -1.83 6.55 6.16
N THR A 43 -3.03 7.07 6.39
CA THR A 43 -3.87 6.61 7.51
C THR A 43 -4.87 5.58 7.04
N GLY A 44 -5.10 4.54 7.83
CA GLY A 44 -6.03 3.46 7.49
C GLY A 44 -7.24 3.36 8.42
N GLN A 45 -8.41 3.11 7.84
CA GLN A 45 -9.61 2.69 8.55
C GLN A 45 -10.22 1.48 7.83
N VAL A 46 -10.80 0.54 8.58
CA VAL A 46 -11.54 -0.58 8.01
C VAL A 46 -13.01 -0.39 8.32
N GLU A 47 -13.85 -0.44 7.29
CA GLU A 47 -15.30 -0.37 7.39
C GLU A 47 -15.92 -1.39 6.43
N ASN A 48 -16.83 -2.25 6.93
CA ASN A 48 -17.55 -3.24 6.12
C ASN A 48 -16.65 -4.06 5.17
N ASN A 49 -15.51 -4.56 5.68
CA ASN A 49 -14.50 -5.32 4.92
C ASN A 49 -13.78 -4.54 3.80
N VAL A 50 -13.95 -3.23 3.76
CA VAL A 50 -13.18 -2.33 2.89
C VAL A 50 -12.16 -1.59 3.74
N MET A 51 -10.89 -1.66 3.34
CA MET A 51 -9.85 -0.83 3.92
C MET A 51 -9.78 0.49 3.15
N HIS A 52 -10.02 1.57 3.87
CA HIS A 52 -9.92 2.95 3.41
C HIS A 52 -8.56 3.51 3.85
N LEU A 53 -7.72 3.83 2.87
CA LEU A 53 -6.42 4.42 3.06
C LEU A 53 -6.45 5.86 2.54
N THR A 54 -5.97 6.81 3.33
CA THR A 54 -5.84 8.23 2.92
C THR A 54 -4.38 8.60 2.91
N VAL A 55 -3.88 9.12 1.78
CA VAL A 55 -2.50 9.59 1.68
C VAL A 55 -2.34 10.90 2.45
N THR A 56 -1.54 10.87 3.51
CA THR A 56 -1.22 12.04 4.35
C THR A 56 0.12 12.66 3.97
N GLY A 57 1.03 11.87 3.40
CA GLY A 57 2.34 12.35 2.93
C GLY A 57 2.91 11.50 1.80
N ALA A 58 3.71 12.12 0.95
CA ALA A 58 4.42 11.43 -0.11
C ALA A 58 5.79 12.06 -0.37
N LYS A 59 6.80 11.22 -0.55
CA LYS A 59 8.17 11.63 -0.86
C LYS A 59 8.78 10.70 -1.92
N LEU A 60 9.65 11.27 -2.74
CA LEU A 60 10.49 10.53 -3.68
C LEU A 60 11.94 10.69 -3.22
N GLY A 61 12.47 9.67 -2.54
CA GLY A 61 13.69 9.78 -1.75
C GLY A 61 13.54 10.85 -0.65
N LYS A 62 14.26 11.98 -0.77
CA LYS A 62 14.18 13.12 0.18
C LYS A 62 13.24 14.24 -0.28
N MET A 63 12.74 14.19 -1.52
CA MET A 63 11.93 15.25 -2.10
C MET A 63 10.45 15.05 -1.78
N PRO A 64 9.76 15.99 -1.11
CA PRO A 64 8.32 15.92 -0.97
C PRO A 64 7.65 16.08 -2.34
N ILE A 65 6.65 15.26 -2.62
CA ILE A 65 5.91 15.29 -3.89
C ILE A 65 4.43 15.55 -3.65
N PRO A 66 3.74 16.25 -4.57
CA PRO A 66 2.30 16.47 -4.48
C PRO A 66 1.51 15.16 -4.42
N LYS A 67 0.54 15.08 -3.50
CA LYS A 67 -0.35 13.92 -3.35
C LYS A 67 -1.09 13.59 -4.64
N SER A 68 -1.51 14.60 -5.40
CA SER A 68 -2.23 14.41 -6.67
C SER A 68 -1.43 13.62 -7.71
N ILE A 69 -0.12 13.84 -7.79
CA ILE A 69 0.76 13.09 -8.72
C ILE A 69 0.79 11.62 -8.31
N VAL A 70 0.92 11.35 -7.02
CA VAL A 70 0.94 9.99 -6.48
C VAL A 70 -0.39 9.29 -6.67
N LEU A 71 -1.50 9.95 -6.35
CA LEU A 71 -2.83 9.38 -6.49
C LEU A 71 -3.14 9.05 -7.95
N ASN A 72 -2.75 9.93 -8.88
CA ASN A 72 -2.86 9.63 -10.31
C ASN A 72 -1.99 8.43 -10.71
N TYR A 73 -0.75 8.36 -10.24
CA TYR A 73 0.12 7.21 -10.51
C TYR A 73 -0.47 5.90 -9.97
N LEU A 74 -0.95 5.88 -8.73
CA LEU A 74 -1.58 4.71 -8.12
C LEU A 74 -2.89 4.33 -8.84
N LYS A 75 -3.66 5.31 -9.29
CA LYS A 75 -4.87 5.08 -10.10
C LYS A 75 -4.52 4.39 -11.43
N ASP A 76 -3.48 4.85 -12.11
CA ASP A 76 -3.01 4.23 -13.35
C ASP A 76 -2.54 2.79 -13.09
N GLN A 77 -1.79 2.55 -12.01
CA GLN A 77 -1.34 1.20 -11.62
C GLN A 77 -2.50 0.25 -11.27
N SER A 78 -3.52 0.74 -10.56
CA SER A 78 -4.75 -0.01 -10.24
C SER A 78 -5.43 -0.51 -11.52
N THR A 79 -5.57 0.36 -12.53
CA THR A 79 -6.23 0.01 -13.80
C THR A 79 -5.39 -0.90 -14.70
N GLN A 80 -4.07 -0.78 -14.67
CA GLN A 80 -3.18 -1.53 -15.58
C GLN A 80 -2.82 -2.92 -15.09
N ASN A 81 -2.68 -3.12 -13.77
CA ASN A 81 -2.22 -4.39 -13.21
C ASN A 81 -3.35 -5.23 -12.58
N GLY A 82 -4.61 -4.83 -12.76
CA GLY A 82 -5.74 -5.45 -12.05
C GLY A 82 -5.58 -5.35 -10.54
N GLY A 83 -4.89 -4.30 -10.07
CA GLY A 83 -4.46 -4.16 -8.68
C GLY A 83 -5.69 -4.19 -7.78
N GLY A 84 -5.66 -5.03 -6.74
CA GLY A 84 -6.77 -5.23 -5.80
C GLY A 84 -7.20 -3.99 -5.00
N PHE A 85 -6.75 -2.80 -5.38
CA PHE A 85 -7.11 -1.52 -4.78
C PHE A 85 -7.66 -0.55 -5.84
N THR A 86 -8.53 0.36 -5.44
CA THR A 86 -9.12 1.44 -6.24
C THR A 86 -8.69 2.79 -5.68
N VAL A 87 -8.64 3.82 -6.54
CA VAL A 87 -8.31 5.19 -6.12
C VAL A 87 -9.43 6.13 -6.53
N ASN A 88 -10.05 6.80 -5.54
CA ASN A 88 -11.14 7.75 -5.73
C ASN A 88 -10.85 9.05 -4.96
N GLY A 89 -10.52 10.11 -5.69
CA GLY A 89 -10.04 11.36 -5.11
C GLY A 89 -8.77 11.13 -4.29
N ASP A 90 -8.82 11.51 -3.01
CA ASP A 90 -7.72 11.37 -2.04
C ASP A 90 -7.71 10.02 -1.29
N GLN A 91 -8.68 9.14 -1.58
CA GLN A 91 -8.86 7.87 -0.90
C GLN A 91 -8.49 6.69 -1.79
N ILE A 92 -7.74 5.76 -1.21
CA ILE A 92 -7.40 4.47 -1.78
C ILE A 92 -8.25 3.42 -1.04
N THR A 93 -8.98 2.59 -1.77
CA THR A 93 -9.83 1.54 -1.20
C THR A 93 -9.29 0.18 -1.59
N LEU A 94 -9.13 -0.71 -0.62
CA LEU A 94 -8.74 -2.10 -0.82
C LEU A 94 -9.86 -2.98 -0.28
N GLU A 95 -10.48 -3.77 -1.15
CA GLU A 95 -11.45 -4.77 -0.71
C GLU A 95 -10.70 -5.93 -0.06
N ILE A 96 -10.98 -6.18 1.21
CA ILE A 96 -10.41 -7.32 1.91
C ILE A 96 -11.29 -8.53 1.56
N PRO A 97 -10.76 -9.54 0.84
CA PRO A 97 -11.56 -10.69 0.47
C PRO A 97 -12.08 -11.41 1.72
N GLN A 98 -13.36 -11.79 1.69
CA GLN A 98 -14.07 -12.46 2.79
C GLN A 98 -13.49 -13.86 3.11
N ALA A 99 -12.75 -14.45 2.18
CA ALA A 99 -12.08 -15.74 2.32
C ALA A 99 -10.66 -15.67 1.73
N GLY A 100 -9.75 -16.50 2.23
CA GLY A 100 -8.36 -16.55 1.74
C GLY A 100 -7.38 -15.65 2.49
N TYR A 101 -7.65 -15.33 3.76
CA TYR A 101 -6.65 -14.76 4.66
C TYR A 101 -6.22 -15.80 5.71
N THR A 102 -4.95 -15.75 6.10
CA THR A 102 -4.42 -16.55 7.21
C THR A 102 -4.04 -15.65 8.35
N ILE A 103 -4.52 -15.97 9.55
CA ILE A 103 -4.05 -15.34 10.77
C ILE A 103 -2.76 -16.06 11.17
N SER A 104 -1.63 -15.42 10.92
CA SER A 104 -0.32 -16.00 11.20
C SER A 104 0.10 -15.81 12.66
N LYS A 105 -0.48 -14.82 13.36
CA LYS A 105 -0.25 -14.60 14.79
C LYS A 105 -1.40 -13.82 15.42
N ALA A 106 -1.89 -14.27 16.57
CA ALA A 106 -2.80 -13.49 17.41
C ALA A 106 -2.30 -13.50 18.85
N ARG A 107 -2.22 -12.33 19.48
CA ARG A 107 -1.84 -12.20 20.89
C ARG A 107 -2.61 -11.08 21.57
N VAL A 108 -2.91 -11.26 22.85
CA VAL A 108 -3.49 -10.22 23.69
C VAL A 108 -2.37 -9.52 24.42
N GLU A 109 -2.30 -8.19 24.32
CA GLU A 109 -1.30 -7.37 24.99
C GLU A 109 -1.99 -6.12 25.54
N ASN A 110 -1.89 -5.89 26.86
CA ASN A 110 -2.55 -4.78 27.57
C ASN A 110 -4.06 -4.66 27.28
N GLY A 111 -4.77 -5.79 27.26
CA GLY A 111 -6.22 -5.84 26.99
C GLY A 111 -6.62 -5.63 25.53
N ASN A 112 -5.66 -5.41 24.63
CA ASN A 112 -5.91 -5.24 23.19
C ASN A 112 -5.52 -6.51 22.43
N ALA A 113 -6.38 -6.95 21.51
CA ALA A 113 -6.06 -8.04 20.59
C ALA A 113 -5.18 -7.50 19.46
N LYS A 114 -3.95 -8.00 19.37
CA LYS A 114 -3.05 -7.76 18.24
C LYS A 114 -3.06 -8.99 17.33
N VAL A 115 -3.45 -8.78 16.08
CA VAL A 115 -3.56 -9.84 15.07
C VAL A 115 -2.69 -9.50 13.87
N THR A 116 -1.89 -10.44 13.42
CA THR A 116 -1.15 -10.38 12.16
C THR A 116 -1.92 -11.21 11.13
N VAL A 117 -2.37 -10.54 10.08
CA VAL A 117 -3.16 -11.15 9.00
C VAL A 117 -2.33 -11.11 7.72
N SER A 118 -2.21 -12.26 7.07
CA SER A 118 -1.65 -12.38 5.72
C SER A 118 -2.80 -12.49 4.74
N ILE A 119 -2.90 -11.50 3.85
CA ILE A 119 -3.93 -11.43 2.82
C ILE A 119 -3.25 -11.80 1.50
N PHE A 120 -3.82 -12.75 0.77
CA PHE A 120 -3.40 -13.05 -0.58
C PHE A 120 -4.12 -12.08 -1.53
N LEU A 121 -3.37 -11.17 -2.12
CA LEU A 121 -3.82 -10.35 -3.25
C LEU A 121 -3.49 -11.14 -4.51
N PHE A 122 -4.50 -11.40 -5.35
CA PHE A 122 -4.42 -12.29 -6.51
C PHE A 122 -3.45 -11.78 -7.57
#